data_AF-A0A1S3DUK8-F1
#
_entry.id   AF-A0A1S3DUK8-F1
#
_cell.length_a   1.000
_cell.length_b   1.000
_cell.length_c   1.000
_cell.angle_alpha   90.00
_cell.angle_beta   90.00
_cell.angle_gamma   90.00
#
_symmetry.space_group_name_H-M   'P 1'
#
loop_
_entity.id
_entity.type
_entity.pdbx_description
1 polymer ?
#
loop_
_entity_poly.entity_id
_entity_poly.type
_entity_poly.pdbx_seq_one_letter_code
_entity_poly.pdbx_strand_id
1 'polypeptide(L)'
;NGTQQAGPDGQLDFPEWFHPLATDIFLIGLFYIQHSLLKVPLQKVLQHWGIEYLERSIYNLFSALILQTIICFWVPITSWALWNVDIEPNSWPDWTLWSIRSSTWLALLSECVVLDISDLLGWKQVVYHFNHLPPPSLYRSADLNQTFANMRHPGLLEFSILLWVTPTLSGDRLVCSGLLSAYVVLGFSGQCHAYVARERARKLHEVTESVECSPSKRVRFRLPKGERIKHDK
;
A
#
# COMPACT_ATOMS: atom_id res chain seq x y z
N ASN A 1 -23.59 -34.63 -18.81
CA ASN A 1 -25.06 -34.80 -18.99
C ASN A 1 -25.79 -34.23 -17.80
N GLY A 2 -26.09 -32.94 -17.87
CA GLY A 2 -26.98 -32.23 -16.96
C GLY A 2 -27.70 -31.20 -17.82
N THR A 3 -28.93 -31.54 -18.17
CA THR A 3 -29.83 -30.80 -19.07
C THR A 3 -30.16 -29.42 -18.51
N GLN A 4 -29.74 -28.37 -19.22
CA GLN A 4 -30.35 -27.03 -19.09
C GLN A 4 -31.78 -27.13 -19.65
N GLN A 5 -32.77 -27.16 -18.77
CA GLN A 5 -34.16 -26.92 -19.14
C GLN A 5 -34.36 -25.41 -19.27
N ALA A 6 -34.76 -24.98 -20.47
CA ALA A 6 -35.18 -23.61 -20.75
C ALA A 6 -36.54 -23.37 -20.06
N GLY A 7 -36.57 -22.46 -19.08
CA GLY A 7 -37.80 -21.87 -18.56
C GLY A 7 -38.44 -20.91 -19.57
N PRO A 8 -39.77 -20.69 -19.51
CA PRO A 8 -40.53 -19.98 -20.55
C PRO A 8 -40.54 -18.46 -20.39
N ASP A 9 -39.49 -17.88 -19.80
CA ASP A 9 -39.38 -16.44 -19.59
C ASP A 9 -38.00 -16.05 -20.13
N GLY A 10 -37.91 -15.06 -21.02
CA GLY A 10 -36.64 -14.58 -21.60
C GLY A 10 -35.71 -13.87 -20.60
N GLN A 11 -35.73 -14.31 -19.35
CA GLN A 11 -34.86 -13.88 -18.28
C GLN A 11 -33.51 -14.56 -18.50
N LEU A 12 -32.48 -13.75 -18.77
CA LEU A 12 -31.10 -14.21 -18.74
C LEU A 12 -30.83 -14.70 -17.31
N ASP A 13 -30.97 -15.99 -17.08
CA ASP A 13 -30.65 -16.64 -15.82
C ASP A 13 -29.13 -16.59 -15.64
N PHE A 14 -28.67 -15.52 -15.00
CA PHE A 14 -27.29 -15.42 -14.56
C PHE A 14 -27.04 -16.50 -13.50
N PRO A 15 -25.85 -17.13 -13.49
CA PRO A 15 -25.52 -18.10 -12.46
C PRO A 15 -25.65 -17.48 -11.06
N GLU A 16 -26.12 -18.26 -10.08
CA GLU A 16 -26.31 -17.83 -8.67
C GLU A 16 -25.08 -17.15 -8.04
N TRP A 17 -23.88 -17.45 -8.53
CA TRP A 17 -22.62 -16.85 -8.07
C TRP A 17 -22.30 -15.48 -8.70
N PHE A 18 -22.99 -15.08 -9.78
CA PHE A 18 -22.68 -13.85 -10.52
C PHE A 18 -23.00 -12.59 -9.71
N HIS A 19 -24.17 -12.53 -9.08
CA HIS A 19 -24.60 -11.35 -8.31
C HIS A 19 -23.70 -11.09 -7.08
N PRO A 20 -23.40 -12.09 -6.23
CA PRO A 20 -22.42 -11.93 -5.15
C PRO A 20 -21.04 -11.49 -5.66
N LEU A 21 -20.53 -12.12 -6.72
CA LEU A 21 -19.21 -11.80 -7.28
C LEU A 21 -19.13 -10.35 -7.76
N ALA A 22 -20.14 -9.89 -8.50
CA ALA A 22 -20.21 -8.52 -8.98
C ALA A 22 -20.28 -7.52 -7.80
N THR A 23 -21.01 -7.87 -6.75
CA THR A 23 -21.13 -7.05 -5.53
C THR A 23 -19.79 -6.95 -4.82
N ASP A 24 -19.08 -8.06 -4.60
CA ASP A 24 -17.78 -8.07 -3.94
C ASP A 24 -16.72 -7.28 -4.73
N ILE A 25 -16.67 -7.47 -6.06
CA ILE A 25 -15.78 -6.71 -6.94
C ILE A 25 -16.11 -5.21 -6.88
N PHE A 26 -17.39 -4.85 -6.90
CA PHE A 26 -17.83 -3.46 -6.82
C PHE A 26 -17.45 -2.83 -5.47
N LEU A 27 -17.70 -3.52 -4.36
CA LEU A 27 -17.37 -3.08 -3.00
C LEU A 27 -15.86 -2.86 -2.83
N ILE A 28 -15.04 -3.80 -3.30
CA ILE A 28 -13.58 -3.69 -3.27
C ILE A 28 -13.10 -2.56 -4.20
N GLY A 29 -13.67 -2.44 -5.39
CA GLY A 29 -13.36 -1.38 -6.35
C GLY A 29 -13.69 0.01 -5.78
N LEU A 30 -14.81 0.15 -5.07
CA LEU A 30 -15.21 1.38 -4.41
C LEU A 30 -14.19 1.79 -3.34
N PHE A 31 -13.75 0.84 -2.52
CA PHE A 31 -12.69 1.07 -1.54
C PHE A 31 -11.36 1.46 -2.20
N TYR A 32 -10.97 0.77 -3.28
CA TYR A 32 -9.75 1.09 -4.01
C TYR A 32 -9.75 2.53 -4.55
N ILE A 33 -10.85 2.90 -5.21
CA ILE A 33 -11.04 4.23 -5.81
C ILE A 33 -11.00 5.29 -4.72
N GLN A 34 -11.74 5.10 -3.61
CA GLN A 34 -11.71 6.07 -2.53
C GLN A 34 -10.33 6.16 -1.89
N HIS A 35 -9.71 5.05 -1.50
CA HIS A 35 -8.45 5.07 -0.79
C HIS A 35 -7.32 5.65 -1.66
N SER A 36 -7.27 5.28 -2.94
CA SER A 36 -6.19 5.74 -3.82
C SER A 36 -6.40 7.17 -4.33
N LEU A 37 -7.64 7.53 -4.70
CA LEU A 37 -7.91 8.78 -5.40
C LEU A 37 -8.36 9.92 -4.49
N LEU A 38 -8.92 9.64 -3.31
CA LEU A 38 -9.51 10.70 -2.47
C LEU A 38 -8.45 11.66 -1.91
N LYS A 39 -7.19 11.22 -1.76
CA LYS A 39 -6.15 12.02 -1.11
C LYS A 39 -5.93 13.40 -1.76
N VAL A 40 -5.76 13.45 -3.07
CA VAL A 40 -5.45 14.68 -3.82
C VAL A 40 -6.61 15.70 -3.85
N PRO A 41 -7.85 15.32 -4.20
CA PRO A 41 -8.98 16.25 -4.18
C PRO A 41 -9.34 16.68 -2.76
N LEU A 42 -9.29 15.77 -1.78
CA LEU A 42 -9.58 16.11 -0.38
C LEU A 42 -8.59 17.17 0.13
N GLN A 43 -7.29 16.97 -0.11
CA GLN A 43 -6.26 17.94 0.26
C GLN A 43 -6.55 19.33 -0.33
N LYS A 44 -6.90 19.42 -1.61
CA LYS A 44 -7.20 20.72 -2.26
C LYS A 44 -8.42 21.42 -1.66
N VAL A 45 -9.48 20.67 -1.36
CA VAL A 45 -10.71 21.21 -0.78
C VAL A 45 -10.44 21.72 0.64
N LEU A 46 -9.73 20.95 1.46
CA LEU A 46 -9.44 21.34 2.85
C LEU A 46 -8.47 22.51 2.91
N GLN A 47 -7.50 22.59 1.99
CA GLN A 47 -6.64 23.77 1.85
C GLN A 47 -7.45 25.01 1.49
N HIS A 48 -8.43 24.90 0.58
CA HIS A 48 -9.30 26.01 0.24
C HIS A 48 -10.14 26.51 1.42
N TRP A 49 -10.53 25.61 2.33
CA TRP A 49 -11.30 25.94 3.53
C TRP A 49 -10.42 26.32 4.75
N GLY A 50 -9.09 26.24 4.64
CA GLY A 50 -8.17 26.55 5.73
C GLY A 50 -8.11 25.50 6.85
N ILE A 51 -8.57 24.28 6.59
CA ILE A 51 -8.68 23.19 7.59
C ILE A 51 -7.78 22.01 7.22
N GLU A 52 -6.56 22.29 6.77
CA GLU A 52 -5.58 21.28 6.34
C GLU A 52 -5.24 20.26 7.44
N TYR A 53 -5.33 20.66 8.71
CA TYR A 53 -5.00 19.81 9.86
C TYR A 53 -5.99 18.65 10.07
N LEU A 54 -7.18 18.68 9.44
CA LEU A 54 -8.16 17.58 9.49
C LEU A 54 -8.04 16.58 8.33
N GLU A 55 -7.14 16.81 7.36
CA GLU A 55 -7.01 15.98 6.16
C GLU A 55 -6.91 14.48 6.50
N ARG A 56 -6.02 14.13 7.44
CA ARG A 56 -5.80 12.73 7.83
C ARG A 56 -7.00 12.13 8.55
N SER A 57 -7.62 12.88 9.45
CA SER A 57 -8.77 12.40 10.22
C SER A 57 -9.98 12.15 9.32
N ILE A 58 -10.27 13.08 8.41
CA ILE A 58 -11.39 12.96 7.46
C ILE A 58 -11.12 11.82 6.48
N TYR A 59 -9.90 11.73 5.95
CA TYR A 59 -9.50 10.64 5.07
C TYR A 59 -9.68 9.26 5.72
N ASN A 60 -9.22 9.12 6.97
CA ASN A 60 -9.38 7.86 7.71
C ASN A 60 -10.82 7.55 8.06
N LEU A 61 -11.62 8.56 8.43
CA LEU A 61 -13.05 8.37 8.72
C LEU A 61 -13.78 7.83 7.48
N PHE A 62 -13.59 8.44 6.31
CA PHE A 62 -14.20 7.95 5.07
C PHE A 62 -13.70 6.55 4.70
N SER A 63 -12.40 6.28 4.87
CA SER A 63 -11.84 4.96 4.63
C SER A 63 -12.46 3.90 5.56
N ALA A 64 -12.65 4.23 6.84
CA ALA A 64 -13.30 3.37 7.81
C ALA A 64 -14.79 3.15 7.50
N LEU A 65 -15.51 4.17 7.05
CA LEU A 65 -16.91 4.05 6.64
C LEU A 65 -17.08 3.13 5.42
N ILE A 66 -16.20 3.24 4.43
CA ILE A 66 -16.25 2.35 3.27
C ILE A 66 -15.85 0.95 3.66
N LEU A 67 -14.83 0.77 4.50
CA LEU A 67 -14.48 -0.55 5.01
C LEU A 67 -15.63 -1.18 5.79
N GLN A 68 -16.33 -0.41 6.63
CA GLN A 68 -17.52 -0.87 7.34
C GLN A 68 -18.63 -1.24 6.36
N THR A 69 -18.81 -0.47 5.29
CA THR A 69 -19.77 -0.77 4.21
C THR A 69 -19.45 -2.11 3.55
N ILE A 70 -18.17 -2.36 3.24
CA ILE A 70 -17.72 -3.66 2.71
C ILE A 70 -18.10 -4.78 3.67
N ILE A 71 -17.78 -4.64 4.97
CA ILE A 71 -18.07 -5.68 5.98
C ILE A 71 -19.58 -5.95 6.08
N CYS A 72 -20.41 -4.91 6.03
CA CYS A 72 -21.87 -5.05 6.16
C CYS A 72 -22.55 -5.64 4.91
N PHE A 73 -22.06 -5.30 3.71
CA PHE A 73 -22.66 -5.74 2.44
C PHE A 73 -21.90 -6.90 1.79
N TRP A 74 -20.93 -7.51 2.49
CA TRP A 74 -20.18 -8.66 1.99
C TRP A 74 -21.11 -9.86 1.78
N VAL A 75 -21.11 -10.44 0.58
CA VAL A 75 -21.95 -11.59 0.26
C VAL A 75 -21.07 -12.83 0.12
N PRO A 76 -21.06 -13.76 1.09
CA PRO A 76 -20.19 -14.93 1.04
C PRO A 76 -20.59 -15.87 -0.11
N ILE A 77 -19.60 -16.29 -0.91
CA ILE A 77 -19.77 -17.25 -2.01
C ILE A 77 -19.19 -18.59 -1.59
N THR A 78 -20.03 -19.43 -0.99
CA THR A 78 -19.63 -20.79 -0.55
C THR A 78 -19.91 -21.88 -1.57
N SER A 79 -20.49 -21.53 -2.73
CA SER A 79 -20.91 -22.51 -3.75
C SER A 79 -19.74 -23.27 -4.39
N TRP A 80 -18.54 -22.67 -4.41
CA TRP A 80 -17.32 -23.31 -4.86
C TRP A 80 -16.12 -22.82 -4.04
N ALA A 81 -15.17 -23.72 -3.82
CA ALA A 81 -13.91 -23.43 -3.14
C ALA A 81 -12.76 -23.95 -3.99
N LEU A 82 -11.66 -23.19 -4.07
CA LEU A 82 -10.47 -23.60 -4.83
C LEU A 82 -9.78 -24.78 -4.14
N TRP A 83 -9.70 -24.72 -2.81
CA TRP A 83 -9.30 -25.83 -1.98
C TRP A 83 -10.10 -25.83 -0.69
N ASN A 84 -10.37 -27.04 -0.19
CA ASN A 84 -10.89 -27.26 1.14
C ASN A 84 -10.06 -28.37 1.78
N VAL A 85 -9.24 -27.99 2.77
CA VAL A 85 -8.46 -28.95 3.54
C VAL A 85 -9.19 -29.17 4.85
N ASP A 86 -9.70 -30.38 5.05
CA ASP A 86 -10.29 -30.79 6.33
C ASP A 86 -9.14 -30.97 7.33
N ILE A 87 -8.99 -30.00 8.22
CA ILE A 87 -7.97 -30.01 9.26
C ILE A 87 -8.62 -30.51 10.55
N GLU A 88 -8.09 -31.62 11.07
CA GLU A 88 -8.52 -32.12 12.37
C GLU A 88 -8.13 -31.13 13.48
N PRO A 89 -9.03 -30.83 14.44
CA PRO A 89 -8.70 -29.96 15.55
C PRO A 89 -7.55 -30.54 16.37
N ASN A 90 -6.61 -29.68 16.80
CA ASN A 90 -5.43 -30.07 17.58
C ASN A 90 -4.38 -30.90 16.81
N SER A 91 -4.44 -30.90 15.48
CA SER A 91 -3.41 -31.50 14.61
C SER A 91 -2.24 -30.54 14.36
N TRP A 92 -1.11 -31.06 13.88
CA TRP A 92 0.07 -30.21 13.58
C TRP A 92 -0.21 -29.08 12.56
N PRO A 93 -1.02 -29.26 11.49
CA PRO A 93 -1.34 -28.18 10.57
C PRO A 93 -2.20 -27.09 11.22
N ASP A 94 -3.13 -27.46 12.09
CA ASP A 94 -3.98 -26.52 12.84
C ASP A 94 -3.13 -25.56 13.68
N TRP A 95 -2.19 -26.10 14.45
CA TRP A 95 -1.24 -25.31 15.24
C TRP A 95 -0.39 -24.39 14.37
N THR A 96 0.10 -24.86 13.21
CA THR A 96 0.90 -23.99 12.31
C THR A 96 0.09 -22.83 11.75
N LEU A 97 -1.15 -23.07 11.31
CA LEU A 97 -2.04 -22.02 10.82
C LEU A 97 -2.40 -21.04 11.93
N TRP A 98 -2.69 -21.54 13.14
CA TRP A 98 -2.96 -20.70 14.29
C TRP A 98 -1.76 -19.82 14.65
N SER A 99 -0.55 -20.37 14.64
CA SER A 99 0.68 -19.60 14.89
C SER A 99 0.89 -18.52 13.82
N ILE A 100 0.75 -18.84 12.53
CA ILE A 100 0.91 -17.85 11.46
C ILE A 100 -0.12 -16.73 11.61
N ARG A 101 -1.40 -17.06 11.80
CA ARG A 101 -2.47 -16.07 12.00
C ARG A 101 -2.20 -15.18 13.20
N SER A 102 -1.80 -15.77 14.31
CA SER A 102 -1.51 -15.04 15.55
C SER A 102 -0.30 -14.13 15.38
N SER A 103 0.77 -14.61 14.75
CA SER A 103 1.95 -13.80 14.43
C SER A 103 1.62 -12.63 13.50
N THR A 104 0.78 -12.82 12.49
CA THR A 104 0.37 -11.72 11.61
C THR A 104 -0.51 -10.69 12.33
N TRP A 105 -1.41 -11.12 13.22
CA TRP A 105 -2.15 -10.19 14.08
C TRP A 105 -1.23 -9.38 15.00
N LEU A 106 -0.22 -10.03 15.61
CA LEU A 106 0.76 -9.34 16.45
C LEU A 106 1.61 -8.35 15.63
N ALA A 107 1.98 -8.70 14.40
CA ALA A 107 2.68 -7.80 13.48
C ALA A 107 1.83 -6.55 13.19
N LEU A 108 0.57 -6.73 12.80
CA LEU A 108 -0.38 -5.63 12.55
C LEU A 108 -0.55 -4.72 13.78
N LEU A 109 -0.68 -5.31 14.97
CA LEU A 109 -0.78 -4.54 16.22
C LEU A 109 0.52 -3.80 16.55
N SER A 110 1.66 -4.43 16.32
CA SER A 110 2.97 -3.79 16.52
C SER A 110 3.15 -2.59 15.61
N GLU A 111 2.69 -2.67 14.36
CA GLU A 111 2.75 -1.57 13.41
C GLU A 111 1.88 -0.38 13.87
N CYS A 112 0.67 -0.66 14.37
CA CYS A 112 -0.21 0.36 14.94
C CYS A 112 0.46 1.13 16.11
N VAL A 113 1.21 0.42 16.95
CA VAL A 113 1.93 1.03 18.08
C VAL A 113 3.12 1.85 17.59
N VAL A 114 3.91 1.32 16.66
CA VAL A 114 5.10 2.01 16.11
C VAL A 114 4.73 3.28 15.36
N LEU A 115 3.62 3.25 14.62
CA LEU A 115 3.15 4.40 13.84
C LEU A 115 2.44 5.47 14.68
N ASP A 116 2.25 5.24 15.99
CA ASP A 116 1.36 6.00 16.87
C ASP A 116 -0.07 6.10 16.32
N ILE A 117 -1.02 5.39 16.95
CA ILE A 117 -2.46 5.45 16.61
C ILE A 117 -2.96 6.92 16.52
N SER A 118 -2.47 7.80 17.40
CA SER A 118 -2.85 9.21 17.40
C SER A 118 -2.31 10.02 16.22
N ASP A 119 -1.17 9.63 15.63
CA ASP A 119 -0.66 10.24 14.39
C ASP A 119 -1.35 9.66 13.15
N LEU A 120 -1.63 8.36 13.18
CA LEU A 120 -2.47 7.68 12.18
C LEU A 120 -3.84 8.35 12.07
N LEU A 121 -4.57 8.48 13.18
CA LEU A 121 -5.90 9.11 13.24
C LEU A 121 -5.89 10.62 12.94
N GLY A 122 -4.73 11.28 12.95
CA GLY A 122 -4.63 12.74 12.80
C GLY A 122 -4.97 13.54 14.07
N TRP A 123 -5.26 12.88 15.19
CA TRP A 123 -5.52 13.54 16.48
C TRP A 123 -4.38 14.47 16.91
N LYS A 124 -3.12 14.02 16.73
CA LYS A 124 -1.94 14.85 17.02
C LYS A 124 -1.93 16.14 16.19
N GLN A 125 -2.40 16.11 14.94
CA GLN A 125 -2.42 17.31 14.08
C GLN A 125 -3.41 18.36 14.59
N VAL A 126 -4.58 17.92 15.06
CA VAL A 126 -5.58 18.79 15.68
C VAL A 126 -5.04 19.43 16.95
N VAL A 127 -4.49 18.63 17.87
CA VAL A 127 -3.94 19.14 19.13
C VAL A 127 -2.78 20.12 18.89
N TYR A 128 -1.89 19.84 17.93
CA TYR A 128 -0.77 20.74 17.64
C TYR A 128 -1.23 22.06 17.02
N HIS A 129 -2.26 22.01 16.17
CA HIS A 129 -2.86 23.22 15.59
C HIS A 129 -3.46 24.13 16.68
N PHE A 130 -4.24 23.57 17.60
CA PHE A 130 -4.82 24.35 18.71
C PHE A 130 -3.77 24.88 19.70
N ASN A 131 -2.61 24.24 19.81
CA ASN A 131 -1.50 24.69 20.65
C ASN A 131 -0.48 25.58 19.91
N HIS A 132 -0.75 25.98 18.66
CA HIS A 132 0.17 26.75 17.80
C HIS A 132 1.57 26.13 17.66
N LEU A 133 1.66 24.80 17.73
CA LEU A 133 2.90 24.05 17.56
C LEU A 133 3.12 23.69 16.09
N PRO A 134 4.36 23.66 15.60
CA PRO A 134 4.66 23.28 14.22
C PRO A 134 4.25 21.82 13.96
N PRO A 135 3.88 21.46 12.71
CA PRO A 135 3.25 20.19 12.41
C PRO A 135 4.11 18.99 12.84
N PRO A 136 3.50 17.89 13.35
CA PRO A 136 4.22 16.73 13.88
C PRO A 136 5.21 16.09 12.91
N SER A 137 4.99 16.27 11.60
CA SER A 137 5.87 15.76 10.53
C SER A 137 7.27 16.36 10.54
N LEU A 138 7.47 17.55 11.13
CA LEU A 138 8.78 18.21 11.23
C LEU A 138 9.64 17.64 12.37
N TYR A 139 9.02 16.98 13.35
CA TYR A 139 9.72 16.39 14.50
C TYR A 139 10.20 14.95 14.23
N ARG A 140 9.74 14.32 13.15
CA ARG A 140 10.12 12.94 12.80
C ARG A 140 11.42 12.96 11.99
N SER A 141 12.42 12.19 12.41
CA SER A 141 13.73 12.13 11.75
C SER A 141 13.60 11.69 10.28
N ALA A 142 14.45 12.26 9.41
CA ALA A 142 14.42 12.00 7.98
C ALA A 142 14.59 10.50 7.64
N ASP A 143 15.40 9.76 8.39
CA ASP A 143 15.62 8.33 8.20
C ASP A 143 14.38 7.47 8.54
N LEU A 144 13.63 7.82 9.59
CA LEU A 144 12.37 7.16 9.91
C LEU A 144 11.32 7.46 8.84
N ASN A 145 11.22 8.72 8.41
CA ASN A 145 10.34 9.10 7.31
C ASN A 145 10.70 8.38 5.99
N GLN A 146 11.98 8.13 5.73
CA GLN A 146 12.42 7.41 4.53
C GLN A 146 12.09 5.92 4.61
N THR A 147 12.28 5.29 5.77
CA THR A 147 11.94 3.87 5.99
C THR A 147 10.44 3.63 5.85
N PHE A 148 9.61 4.49 6.46
CA PHE A 148 8.14 4.41 6.31
C PHE A 148 7.62 4.90 4.96
N ALA A 149 8.33 5.79 4.27
CA ALA A 149 7.96 6.18 2.90
C ALA A 149 8.20 5.06 1.87
N ASN A 150 9.14 4.15 2.16
CA ASN A 150 9.48 3.02 1.29
C ASN A 150 8.52 1.82 1.42
N MET A 151 7.79 1.72 2.54
CA MET A 151 6.70 0.76 2.71
C MET A 151 5.44 1.54 3.06
N ARG A 152 4.77 2.12 2.06
CA ARG A 152 3.60 2.98 2.30
C ARG A 152 2.41 2.25 2.93
N HIS A 153 2.35 0.93 2.82
CA HIS A 153 1.21 0.12 3.29
C HIS A 153 1.65 -1.29 3.76
N PRO A 154 2.46 -1.42 4.83
CA PRO A 154 2.85 -2.73 5.36
C PRO A 154 1.62 -3.54 5.79
N GLY A 155 0.66 -2.88 6.46
CA GLY A 155 -0.60 -3.53 6.86
C GLY A 155 -1.38 -4.19 5.71
N LEU A 156 -1.43 -3.63 4.50
CA LEU A 156 -2.17 -4.26 3.39
C LEU A 156 -1.47 -5.53 2.85
N LEU A 157 -0.14 -5.58 2.95
CA LEU A 157 0.62 -6.80 2.67
C LEU A 157 0.35 -7.88 3.73
N GLU A 158 0.32 -7.50 5.01
CA GLU A 158 0.01 -8.41 6.12
C GLU A 158 -1.42 -8.96 6.04
N PHE A 159 -2.40 -8.12 5.71
CA PHE A 159 -3.77 -8.56 5.42
C PHE A 159 -3.85 -9.51 4.22
N SER A 160 -3.04 -9.28 3.17
CA SER A 160 -2.97 -10.19 2.03
C SER A 160 -2.51 -11.59 2.47
N ILE A 161 -1.49 -11.67 3.33
CA ILE A 161 -1.01 -12.94 3.88
C ILE A 161 -2.12 -13.65 4.66
N LEU A 162 -2.85 -12.93 5.52
CA LEU A 162 -3.97 -13.51 6.29
C LEU A 162 -5.08 -14.09 5.39
N LEU A 163 -5.37 -13.43 4.27
CA LEU A 163 -6.39 -13.90 3.32
C LEU A 163 -5.95 -15.15 2.56
N TRP A 164 -4.66 -15.26 2.22
CA TRP A 164 -4.11 -16.43 1.53
C TRP A 164 -3.89 -17.63 2.46
N VAL A 165 -3.47 -17.40 3.72
CA VAL A 165 -3.20 -18.44 4.70
C VAL A 165 -4.51 -18.89 5.37
N THR A 166 -5.36 -19.56 4.60
CA THR A 166 -6.63 -20.11 5.07
C THR A 166 -6.81 -21.58 4.67
N PRO A 167 -7.40 -22.41 5.55
CA PRO A 167 -7.59 -23.84 5.28
C PRO A 167 -8.62 -24.09 4.17
N THR A 168 -9.58 -23.17 4.02
CA THR A 168 -10.62 -23.21 2.99
C THR A 168 -10.62 -21.87 2.26
N LEU A 169 -10.27 -21.90 0.97
CA LEU A 169 -10.33 -20.71 0.11
C LEU A 169 -11.58 -20.75 -0.76
N SER A 170 -12.65 -20.16 -0.21
CA SER A 170 -13.92 -19.92 -0.90
C SER A 170 -13.79 -18.89 -2.03
N GLY A 171 -14.73 -18.89 -2.98
CA GLY A 171 -14.71 -17.99 -4.14
C GLY A 171 -14.65 -16.50 -3.79
N ASP A 172 -15.40 -16.08 -2.77
CA ASP A 172 -15.40 -14.68 -2.27
C ASP A 172 -14.02 -14.28 -1.72
N ARG A 173 -13.40 -15.18 -0.94
CA ARG A 173 -12.06 -14.97 -0.37
C ARG A 173 -10.99 -14.91 -1.45
N LEU A 174 -11.12 -15.71 -2.51
CA LEU A 174 -10.19 -15.71 -3.64
C LEU A 174 -10.25 -14.39 -4.41
N VAL A 175 -11.44 -13.85 -4.64
CA VAL A 175 -11.61 -12.53 -5.26
C VAL A 175 -11.00 -11.45 -4.37
N CYS A 176 -11.28 -11.49 -3.07
CA CYS A 176 -10.73 -10.56 -2.10
C CYS A 176 -9.20 -10.60 -2.05
N SER A 177 -8.62 -11.80 -1.91
CA SER A 177 -7.17 -12.00 -1.83
C SER A 177 -6.47 -11.63 -3.13
N GLY A 178 -7.06 -11.98 -4.28
CA GLY A 178 -6.54 -11.65 -5.61
C GLY A 178 -6.52 -10.15 -5.87
N LEU A 179 -7.64 -9.46 -5.62
CA LEU A 179 -7.73 -8.01 -5.79
C LEU A 179 -6.80 -7.26 -4.82
N LEU A 180 -6.71 -7.71 -3.56
CA LEU A 180 -5.79 -7.11 -2.59
C LEU A 180 -4.32 -7.35 -2.96
N SER A 181 -3.99 -8.53 -3.50
CA SER A 181 -2.63 -8.82 -3.98
C SER A 181 -2.27 -7.95 -5.17
N ALA A 182 -3.19 -7.80 -6.14
CA ALA A 182 -3.01 -6.89 -7.27
C ALA A 182 -2.80 -5.45 -6.79
N TYR A 183 -3.56 -5.00 -5.79
CA TYR A 183 -3.40 -3.70 -5.16
C TYR A 183 -2.00 -3.50 -4.58
N VAL A 184 -1.52 -4.45 -3.78
CA VAL A 184 -0.19 -4.39 -3.15
C VAL A 184 0.91 -4.32 -4.21
N VAL A 185 0.80 -5.11 -5.28
CA VAL A 185 1.76 -5.12 -6.39
C VAL A 185 1.78 -3.77 -7.13
N LEU A 186 0.61 -3.22 -7.45
CA LEU A 186 0.51 -1.91 -8.11
C LEU A 186 1.06 -0.79 -7.21
N GLY A 187 0.74 -0.83 -5.92
CA GLY A 187 1.27 0.10 -4.93
C GLY A 187 2.78 0.03 -4.79
N PHE A 188 3.35 -1.18 -4.79
CA PHE A 188 4.79 -1.40 -4.72
C PHE A 188 5.51 -0.93 -5.99
N SER A 189 4.95 -1.22 -7.17
CA SER A 189 5.49 -0.76 -8.45
C SER A 189 5.59 0.77 -8.50
N GLY A 190 4.51 1.47 -8.14
CA GLY A 190 4.51 2.94 -8.08
C GLY A 190 5.53 3.51 -7.09
N GLN A 191 5.76 2.83 -5.96
CA GLN A 191 6.77 3.21 -4.98
C GLN A 191 8.19 3.06 -5.53
N CYS A 192 8.49 1.93 -6.19
CA CYS A 192 9.81 1.69 -6.80
C CYS A 192 10.16 2.78 -7.82
N HIS A 193 9.21 3.15 -8.70
CA HIS A 193 9.40 4.24 -9.65
C HIS A 193 9.70 5.58 -8.96
N ALA A 194 8.93 5.92 -7.91
CA ALA A 194 9.14 7.16 -7.16
C ALA A 194 10.49 7.17 -6.40
N TYR A 195 10.91 6.04 -5.84
CA TYR A 195 12.18 5.90 -5.15
C TYR A 195 13.35 6.11 -6.10
N VAL A 196 13.35 5.44 -7.27
CA VAL A 196 14.40 5.60 -8.28
C VAL A 196 14.46 7.04 -8.79
N ALA A 197 13.32 7.69 -8.98
CA ALA A 197 13.27 9.10 -9.39
C ALA A 197 13.89 10.04 -8.34
N ARG A 198 13.57 9.86 -7.06
CA ARG A 198 14.17 10.65 -5.96
C ARG A 198 15.67 10.42 -5.84
N GLU A 199 16.11 9.18 -5.93
CA GLU A 199 17.53 8.84 -5.81
C GLU A 199 18.34 9.44 -6.96
N ARG A 200 17.78 9.46 -8.18
CA ARG A 200 18.37 10.20 -9.31
C ARG A 200 18.45 11.70 -9.06
N ALA A 201 17.39 12.31 -8.53
CA ALA A 201 17.37 13.73 -8.21
C ALA A 201 18.39 14.11 -7.14
N ARG A 202 18.55 13.28 -6.09
CA ARG A 202 19.57 13.48 -5.05
C ARG A 202 20.97 13.48 -5.63
N LYS A 203 21.31 12.46 -6.43
CA LYS A 203 22.64 12.36 -7.08
C LYS A 203 22.90 13.52 -8.02
N LEU A 204 21.88 13.99 -8.75
CA LEU A 204 22.00 15.18 -9.61
C LEU A 204 22.27 16.45 -8.79
N HIS A 205 21.63 16.62 -7.63
CA HIS A 205 21.89 17.75 -6.74
C HIS A 205 23.32 17.72 -6.20
N GLU A 206 23.79 16.57 -5.71
CA GLU A 206 25.19 16.40 -5.24
C GLU A 206 26.22 16.69 -6.34
N VAL A 207 25.94 16.26 -7.58
CA VAL A 207 26.80 16.56 -8.74
C VAL A 207 26.76 18.04 -9.09
N THR A 208 25.59 18.69 -9.03
CA THR A 208 25.45 20.12 -9.33
C THR A 208 26.15 20.98 -8.28
N GLU A 209 25.95 20.64 -7.00
CA GLU A 209 26.55 21.34 -5.86
C GLU A 209 28.08 21.15 -5.81
N SER A 210 28.58 19.96 -6.15
CA SER A 210 30.03 19.73 -6.29
C SER A 210 30.67 20.46 -7.48
N VAL A 211 29.90 20.75 -8.54
CA VAL A 211 30.33 21.58 -9.67
C VAL A 211 30.33 23.07 -9.31
N GLU A 212 29.30 23.58 -8.62
CA GLU A 212 29.21 24.99 -8.20
C GLU A 212 30.19 25.33 -7.07
N CYS A 213 30.40 24.43 -6.12
CA CYS A 213 31.34 24.62 -5.01
C CYS A 213 32.81 24.42 -5.43
N SER A 214 33.07 24.12 -6.72
CA SER A 214 34.41 24.04 -7.31
C SER A 214 34.62 25.12 -8.39
N PRO A 215 34.82 26.41 -8.05
CA PRO A 215 35.12 27.45 -9.04
C PRO A 215 36.54 27.36 -9.60
N SER A 216 37.37 26.43 -9.13
CA SER A 216 38.77 26.33 -9.49
C SER A 216 39.24 24.89 -9.52
N LYS A 217 39.00 24.22 -10.65
CA LYS A 217 39.98 23.34 -11.28
C LYS A 217 39.52 23.06 -12.70
N ARG A 218 39.94 23.96 -13.61
CA ARG A 218 40.08 23.66 -15.03
C ARG A 218 40.90 22.37 -15.11
N VAL A 219 40.24 21.24 -15.38
CA VAL A 219 40.88 19.93 -15.54
C VAL A 219 41.84 20.06 -16.71
N ARG A 220 43.10 20.35 -16.40
CA ARG A 220 44.16 20.47 -17.39
C ARG A 220 44.63 19.05 -17.67
N PHE A 221 44.10 18.44 -18.73
CA PHE A 221 44.66 17.21 -19.29
C PHE A 221 46.14 17.46 -19.59
N ARG A 222 47.01 16.97 -18.71
CA ARG A 222 48.47 17.04 -18.91
C ARG A 222 48.82 15.89 -19.85
N LEU A 223 48.78 16.17 -21.16
CA LEU A 223 49.40 15.28 -22.15
C LEU A 223 50.87 15.04 -21.74
N PRO A 224 51.35 13.78 -21.69
CA PRO A 224 52.72 13.49 -21.35
C PRO A 224 53.65 14.16 -22.37
N LYS A 225 54.56 15.01 -21.87
CA LYS A 225 55.58 15.66 -22.69
C LYS A 225 56.47 14.58 -23.32
N GLY A 226 56.59 14.62 -24.64
CA GLY A 226 57.46 13.75 -25.42
C GLY A 226 58.89 13.73 -24.85
N GLU A 227 59.32 12.53 -24.48
CA GLU A 227 60.68 12.26 -24.05
C GLU A 227 61.56 12.17 -25.29
N ARG A 228 62.49 13.12 -25.40
CA ARG A 228 63.47 13.22 -26.48
C ARG A 228 64.49 12.09 -26.30
N ILE A 229 64.42 11.08 -27.15
CA ILE A 229 65.47 10.06 -27.29
C ILE A 229 66.72 10.78 -27.84
N LYS A 230 67.75 10.93 -27.00
CA LYS A 230 69.09 11.32 -27.44
C LYS A 230 69.77 10.08 -28.02
N HIS A 231 69.98 10.08 -29.33
CA HIS A 231 71.02 9.30 -29.96
C HIS A 231 72.37 9.92 -29.59
N ASP A 232 73.30 9.12 -29.06
CA ASP A 232 74.72 9.38 -29.30
C ASP A 232 75.49 8.05 -29.37
N LYS A 233 76.12 7.91 -30.54
CA LYS A 233 77.26 7.09 -30.99
C LYS A 233 77.60 5.77 -30.32
#